data_AF-A0A524IW08-F1
#
_entry.id   AF-A0A524IW08-F1
#
_cell.length_a   1.000
_cell.length_b   1.000
_cell.length_c   1.000
_cell.angle_alpha   90.00
_cell.angle_beta   90.00
_cell.angle_gamma   90.00
#
_symmetry.space_group_name_H-M   'P 1'
#
loop_
_entity.id
_entity.type
_entity.pdbx_description
1 polymer ?
#
loop_
_entity_poly.entity_id
_entity_poly.type
_entity_poly.pdbx_seq_one_letter_code
_entity_poly.pdbx_strand_id
1 'polypeptide(L)'
;MKAWVIPITVFCLGLGLGLSGPFLATQYMEPYLPGFMKKPLHPLEGIVTHKQQDQDRLLMTITTQDGTILATFRKHVAEIALLVEEQDSITLDVRQYEPFVNDPPVLKVNKQGPQVHGQSSTLLTVPPSPSSVELTTPTESQLDSPPSVEASPEKSATNTPALN
;
A
#
# COMPACT_ATOMS: atom_id res chain seq x y z
N MET A 1 27.68 -58.46 -7.34
CA MET A 1 27.60 -57.17 -6.62
C MET A 1 26.25 -56.46 -6.86
N LYS A 2 25.11 -57.13 -6.61
CA LYS A 2 23.76 -56.53 -6.77
C LYS A 2 23.00 -56.39 -5.43
N ALA A 3 23.46 -57.05 -4.37
CA ALA A 3 22.80 -57.03 -3.05
C ALA A 3 22.91 -55.68 -2.31
N TRP A 4 23.79 -54.78 -2.76
CA TRP A 4 23.95 -53.45 -2.16
C TRP A 4 23.04 -52.37 -2.77
N VAL A 5 22.42 -52.63 -3.92
CA VAL A 5 21.57 -51.64 -4.61
C VAL A 5 20.28 -51.39 -3.84
N ILE A 6 19.70 -52.44 -3.24
CA ILE A 6 18.45 -52.36 -2.49
C ILE A 6 18.56 -51.44 -1.26
N PRO A 7 19.54 -51.62 -0.33
CA PRO A 7 19.65 -50.72 0.82
C PRO A 7 19.99 -49.29 0.43
N ILE A 8 20.81 -49.08 -0.61
CA ILE A 8 21.13 -47.74 -1.12
C ILE A 8 19.88 -47.05 -1.65
N THR A 9 19.03 -47.77 -2.39
CA THR A 9 17.80 -47.20 -2.94
C THR A 9 16.82 -46.81 -1.84
N VAL A 10 16.61 -47.68 -0.84
CA VAL A 10 15.74 -47.38 0.31
C VAL A 10 16.30 -46.21 1.12
N PHE A 11 17.62 -46.15 1.31
CA PHE A 11 18.28 -45.04 2.00
C PHE A 11 18.10 -43.73 1.23
N CYS A 12 18.33 -43.70 -0.08
CA CYS A 12 18.11 -42.51 -0.90
C CYS A 12 16.64 -42.07 -0.90
N LEU A 13 15.70 -43.01 -0.92
CA LEU A 13 14.27 -42.70 -0.87
C LEU A 13 13.88 -42.09 0.48
N GLY A 14 14.38 -42.68 1.58
CA GLY A 14 14.20 -42.15 2.93
C GLY A 14 14.87 -40.79 3.13
N LEU A 15 16.08 -40.60 2.58
CA LEU A 15 16.80 -39.33 2.64
C LEU A 15 16.08 -38.24 1.83
N GLY A 16 15.58 -38.58 0.65
CA GLY A 16 14.76 -37.70 -0.18
C GLY A 16 13.49 -37.26 0.55
N LEU A 17 12.73 -38.22 1.10
CA LEU A 17 11.52 -37.91 1.88
C LEU A 17 11.84 -37.10 3.15
N GLY A 18 12.93 -37.42 3.85
CA GLY A 18 13.36 -36.70 5.06
C GLY A 18 13.80 -35.26 4.78
N LEU A 19 14.55 -35.04 3.69
CA LEU A 19 15.02 -33.70 3.29
C LEU A 19 13.91 -32.86 2.66
N SER A 20 12.96 -33.48 1.94
CA SER A 20 11.84 -32.76 1.31
C SER A 20 10.72 -32.41 2.28
N GLY A 21 10.59 -33.13 3.41
CA GLY A 21 9.56 -32.89 4.42
C GLY A 21 9.46 -31.41 4.87
N PRO A 22 10.55 -30.77 5.31
CA PRO A 22 10.52 -29.36 5.74
C PRO A 22 10.11 -28.37 4.65
N PHE A 23 10.45 -28.65 3.40
CA PHE A 23 10.17 -27.76 2.28
C PHE A 23 8.68 -27.79 1.90
N LEU A 24 8.07 -28.99 1.87
CA LEU A 24 6.63 -29.13 1.63
C LEU A 24 5.78 -28.69 2.82
N ALA A 25 6.24 -28.97 4.04
CA ALA A 25 5.52 -28.62 5.26
C ALA A 25 5.36 -27.09 5.40
N THR A 26 6.39 -26.32 5.08
CA THR A 26 6.34 -24.86 5.21
C THR A 26 5.39 -24.21 4.20
N GLN A 27 5.22 -24.78 3.00
CA GLN A 27 4.36 -24.18 1.97
C GLN A 27 2.87 -24.50 2.16
N TYR A 28 2.52 -25.63 2.78
CA TYR A 28 1.12 -26.06 2.91
C TYR A 28 0.54 -25.96 4.33
N MET A 29 1.37 -25.92 5.38
CA MET A 29 0.89 -26.02 6.77
C MET A 29 0.85 -24.68 7.53
N GLU A 30 1.16 -23.54 6.89
CA GLU A 30 1.12 -22.20 7.52
C GLU A 30 -0.15 -21.91 8.36
N PRO A 31 -1.37 -22.29 7.92
CA PRO A 31 -2.60 -22.04 8.70
C PRO A 31 -2.77 -22.95 9.91
N TYR A 32 -2.16 -24.14 9.90
CA TYR A 32 -2.37 -25.19 10.90
C TYR A 32 -1.23 -25.31 11.91
N LEU A 33 -0.15 -24.54 11.75
CA LEU A 33 0.94 -24.54 12.72
C LEU A 33 0.49 -23.90 14.04
N PRO A 34 0.65 -24.57 15.18
CA PRO A 34 0.37 -23.98 16.48
C PRO A 34 1.36 -22.84 16.77
N GLY A 35 0.90 -21.82 17.50
CA GLY A 35 1.64 -20.56 17.69
C GLY A 35 3.08 -20.69 18.22
N PHE A 36 3.38 -21.75 18.98
CA PHE A 36 4.73 -22.02 19.49
C PHE A 36 5.76 -22.42 18.41
N MET A 37 5.30 -22.81 17.22
CA MET A 37 6.16 -23.19 16.09
C MET A 37 6.18 -22.11 14.99
N LYS A 38 5.37 -21.05 15.15
CA LYS A 38 5.42 -19.86 14.29
C LYS A 38 6.65 -19.06 14.70
N LYS A 39 7.43 -18.60 13.72
CA LYS A 39 8.56 -17.71 14.00
C LYS A 39 8.03 -16.45 14.68
N PRO A 40 8.67 -15.96 15.75
CA PRO A 40 8.30 -14.69 16.35
C PRO A 40 8.46 -13.61 15.28
N LEU A 41 7.37 -12.92 15.04
CA LEU A 41 7.15 -11.98 13.97
C LEU A 41 6.79 -10.67 14.67
N HIS A 42 7.55 -9.62 14.37
CA HIS A 42 7.48 -8.32 15.01
C HIS A 42 6.74 -7.39 14.07
N PRO A 43 5.48 -7.01 14.40
CA PRO A 43 4.75 -6.04 13.60
C PRO A 43 5.45 -4.69 13.73
N LEU A 44 5.86 -4.14 12.60
CA LEU A 44 6.55 -2.88 12.49
C LEU A 44 5.68 -1.88 11.74
N GLU A 45 5.37 -0.77 12.40
CA GLU A 45 4.58 0.32 11.83
C GLU A 45 5.47 1.45 11.34
N GLY A 46 5.17 1.96 10.15
CA GLY A 46 5.86 3.10 9.57
C GLY A 46 5.05 3.79 8.47
N ILE A 47 5.61 4.89 7.97
CA ILE A 47 5.03 5.68 6.88
C ILE A 47 5.84 5.43 5.63
N VAL A 48 5.15 5.20 4.52
CA VAL A 48 5.78 5.03 3.20
C VAL A 48 6.25 6.38 2.70
N THR A 49 7.55 6.61 2.67
CA THR A 49 8.13 7.88 2.22
C THR A 49 8.47 7.87 0.74
N HIS A 50 8.73 6.70 0.17
CA HIS A 50 8.98 6.57 -1.26
C HIS A 50 8.55 5.20 -1.80
N LYS A 51 8.01 5.20 -3.02
CA LYS A 51 7.56 3.99 -3.71
C LYS A 51 8.16 3.96 -5.12
N GLN A 52 8.89 2.89 -5.43
CA GLN A 52 9.46 2.66 -6.76
C GLN A 52 9.08 1.26 -7.24
N GLN A 53 8.38 1.18 -8.37
CA GLN A 53 8.04 -0.08 -9.02
C GLN A 53 8.98 -0.33 -10.21
N ASP A 54 9.78 -1.39 -10.10
CA ASP A 54 10.55 -1.95 -11.21
C ASP A 54 9.71 -3.07 -11.89
N GLN A 55 10.21 -3.66 -12.99
CA GLN A 55 9.48 -4.71 -13.72
C GLN A 55 9.20 -5.96 -12.89
N ASP A 56 10.11 -6.35 -11.99
CA ASP A 56 10.10 -7.61 -11.25
C ASP A 56 9.96 -7.42 -9.72
N ARG A 57 9.97 -6.18 -9.24
CA ARG A 57 10.01 -5.88 -7.82
C ARG A 57 9.45 -4.50 -7.49
N LEU A 58 8.95 -4.35 -6.27
CA LEU A 58 8.55 -3.08 -5.66
C LEU A 58 9.54 -2.75 -4.55
N LEU A 59 10.16 -1.59 -4.64
CA LEU A 59 11.00 -1.02 -3.60
C LEU A 59 10.21 0.05 -2.86
N MET A 60 10.23 -0.02 -1.54
CA MET A 60 9.49 0.91 -0.70
C MET A 60 10.34 1.36 0.46
N THR A 61 10.52 2.67 0.57
CA THR A 61 11.20 3.29 1.70
C THR A 61 10.15 3.61 2.76
N ILE A 62 10.37 3.11 3.97
CA ILE A 62 9.43 3.21 5.07
C ILE A 62 10.16 3.82 6.25
N THR A 63 9.63 4.92 6.78
CA THR A 63 10.15 5.57 7.97
C THR A 63 9.33 5.13 9.18
N THR A 64 10.01 4.52 10.15
CA THR A 64 9.48 4.04 11.43
C THR A 64 10.04 4.89 12.57
N GLN A 65 9.64 4.58 13.81
CA GLN A 65 10.20 5.24 15.00
C GLN A 65 11.68 4.90 15.22
N ASP A 66 12.10 3.71 14.79
CA ASP A 66 13.47 3.20 14.97
C ASP A 66 14.43 3.62 13.85
N GLY A 67 13.91 4.12 12.74
CA GLY A 67 14.70 4.60 11.60
C GLY A 67 14.01 4.39 10.26
N THR A 68 14.79 4.30 9.19
CA THR A 68 14.27 4.08 7.83
C THR A 68 14.67 2.70 7.33
N ILE A 69 13.70 2.02 6.72
CA ILE A 69 13.86 0.68 6.16
C ILE A 69 13.53 0.73 4.67
N LEU A 70 14.31 -0.01 3.88
CA LEU A 70 13.99 -0.34 2.51
C LEU A 70 13.38 -1.73 2.44
N ALA A 71 12.09 -1.80 2.15
CA ALA A 71 11.38 -3.04 1.91
C ALA A 71 11.37 -3.35 0.41
N THR A 72 11.87 -4.54 0.05
CA THR A 72 11.86 -5.04 -1.33
C THR A 72 10.85 -6.16 -1.44
N PHE A 73 9.84 -6.00 -2.30
CA PHE A 73 8.85 -7.03 -2.59
C PHE A 73 9.07 -7.57 -4.00
N ARG A 74 9.18 -8.88 -4.11
CA ARG A 74 9.26 -9.66 -5.36
C ARG A 74 8.00 -10.49 -5.57
N LYS A 75 7.21 -10.69 -4.51
CA LYS A 75 5.91 -11.38 -4.56
C LYS A 75 4.78 -10.37 -4.53
N HIS A 76 3.68 -10.68 -5.22
CA HIS A 76 2.46 -9.86 -5.24
C HIS A 76 2.71 -8.37 -5.57
N VAL A 77 3.73 -8.09 -6.40
CA VAL A 77 4.21 -6.74 -6.73
C VAL A 77 3.07 -5.83 -7.19
N ALA A 78 2.26 -6.29 -8.15
CA ALA A 78 1.15 -5.52 -8.69
C ALA A 78 0.05 -5.25 -7.66
N GLU A 79 -0.24 -6.23 -6.79
CA GLU A 79 -1.26 -6.08 -5.75
C GLU A 79 -0.82 -5.06 -4.69
N ILE A 80 0.41 -5.19 -4.20
CA ILE A 80 0.96 -4.29 -3.17
C ILE A 80 1.13 -2.88 -3.75
N ALA A 81 1.56 -2.75 -5.00
CA ALA A 81 1.70 -1.46 -5.66
C ALA A 81 0.37 -0.73 -5.85
N LEU A 82 -0.75 -1.44 -5.98
CA LEU A 82 -2.09 -0.84 -6.02
C LEU A 82 -2.59 -0.46 -4.62
N LEU A 83 -2.22 -1.24 -3.61
CA LEU A 83 -2.71 -1.07 -2.25
C LEU A 83 -1.97 0.00 -1.46
N VAL A 84 -0.77 0.40 -1.87
CA VAL A 84 0.09 1.30 -1.10
C VAL A 84 0.47 2.51 -1.94
N GLU A 85 0.27 3.70 -1.39
CA GLU A 85 0.74 4.95 -1.96
C GLU A 85 1.78 5.61 -1.04
N GLU A 86 2.48 6.59 -1.57
CA GLU A 86 3.35 7.44 -0.76
C GLU A 86 2.51 8.17 0.30
N GLN A 87 3.07 8.33 1.50
CA GLN A 87 2.46 8.86 2.73
C GLN A 87 1.44 7.94 3.42
N ASP A 88 1.17 6.74 2.90
CA ASP A 88 0.36 5.77 3.63
C ASP A 88 1.08 5.23 4.86
N SER A 89 0.33 4.95 5.93
CA SER A 89 0.82 4.21 7.08
C SER A 89 0.70 2.72 6.79
N ILE A 90 1.78 1.98 6.99
CA ILE A 90 1.84 0.54 6.72
C ILE A 90 2.36 -0.21 7.95
N THR A 91 1.76 -1.35 8.23
CA THR A 91 2.26 -2.32 9.20
C THR A 91 2.82 -3.51 8.44
N LEU A 92 4.12 -3.72 8.57
CA LEU A 92 4.83 -4.87 8.02
C LEU A 92 5.09 -5.90 9.09
N ASP A 93 5.13 -7.16 8.68
CA ASP A 93 5.58 -8.23 9.56
C ASP A 93 7.06 -8.55 9.30
N VAL A 94 7.93 -8.25 10.26
CA VAL A 94 9.38 -8.46 10.12
C VAL A 94 9.89 -9.39 11.22
N ARG A 95 10.90 -10.22 10.95
CA ARG A 95 11.44 -11.12 11.98
C ARG A 95 12.16 -10.34 13.08
N GLN A 96 12.90 -9.33 12.67
CA GLN A 96 13.67 -8.41 13.48
C GLN A 96 13.83 -7.10 12.71
N TYR A 97 14.09 -5.99 13.40
CA TYR A 97 14.35 -4.71 12.76
C TYR A 97 15.67 -4.76 11.98
N GLU A 98 15.60 -4.55 10.66
CA GLU A 98 16.75 -4.48 9.76
C GLU A 98 16.53 -3.36 8.74
N PRO A 99 17.58 -2.61 8.35
CA PRO A 99 17.45 -1.54 7.35
C PRO A 99 17.01 -2.01 5.96
N PHE A 100 17.20 -3.29 5.63
CA PHE A 100 16.86 -3.88 4.34
C PHE A 100 16.08 -5.17 4.57
N VAL A 101 14.81 -5.19 4.19
CA VAL A 101 13.94 -6.37 4.37
C VAL A 101 13.44 -6.87 3.02
N ASN A 102 13.35 -8.19 2.88
CA ASN A 102 12.95 -8.85 1.64
C ASN A 102 11.63 -9.59 1.83
N ASP A 103 10.66 -9.27 0.98
CA ASP A 103 9.30 -9.81 0.97
C ASP A 103 8.63 -9.83 2.36
N PRO A 104 8.66 -8.73 3.15
CA PRO A 104 7.95 -8.70 4.41
C PRO A 104 6.44 -8.78 4.16
N PRO A 105 5.67 -9.64 4.86
CA PRO A 105 4.22 -9.64 4.75
C PRO A 105 3.62 -8.28 5.12
N VAL A 106 2.70 -7.78 4.31
CA VAL A 106 1.94 -6.56 4.62
C VAL A 106 0.72 -6.95 5.45
N LEU A 107 0.65 -6.49 6.70
CA LEU A 107 -0.45 -6.81 7.61
C LEU A 107 -1.60 -5.82 7.48
N LYS A 108 -1.28 -4.53 7.34
CA LYS A 108 -2.25 -3.45 7.34
C LYS A 108 -1.74 -2.24 6.57
N VAL A 109 -2.62 -1.58 5.83
CA VAL A 109 -2.34 -0.30 5.17
C VAL A 109 -3.44 0.69 5.56
N ASN A 110 -3.05 1.85 6.09
CA ASN A 110 -3.92 2.97 6.41
C ASN A 110 -3.69 4.07 5.37
N LYS A 111 -4.72 4.33 4.56
CA LYS A 111 -4.72 5.38 3.54
C LYS A 111 -4.81 6.75 4.17
N GLN A 112 -3.92 7.68 3.80
CA GLN A 112 -4.06 9.09 4.18
C GLN A 112 -4.89 9.90 3.13
N GLY A 113 -6.16 9.49 2.96
CA GLY A 113 -7.27 10.26 2.33
C GLY A 113 -7.35 10.35 0.78
N PRO A 114 -8.50 10.77 0.18
CA PRO A 114 -9.86 10.86 0.71
C PRO A 114 -10.72 9.63 0.33
N GLN A 115 -11.57 9.19 1.26
CA GLN A 115 -12.64 8.21 1.05
C GLN A 115 -13.51 8.56 -0.18
N VAL A 116 -13.52 7.74 -1.23
CA VAL A 116 -14.68 7.34 -2.07
C VAL A 116 -14.17 6.24 -3.03
N HIS A 117 -14.78 5.04 -3.01
CA HIS A 117 -15.32 4.31 -4.17
C HIS A 117 -16.06 3.04 -3.67
N GLY A 118 -17.38 3.20 -3.45
CA GLY A 118 -18.37 2.22 -3.93
C GLY A 118 -18.65 0.95 -3.12
N GLN A 119 -19.21 1.09 -1.91
CA GLN A 119 -20.28 0.15 -1.53
C GLN A 119 -21.53 0.53 -2.31
N SER A 120 -21.83 -0.17 -3.40
CA SER A 120 -23.14 -0.12 -4.07
C SER A 120 -23.36 -1.39 -4.87
N SER A 121 -23.76 -2.45 -4.18
CA SER A 121 -24.48 -3.57 -4.79
C SER A 121 -25.55 -4.06 -3.84
N THR A 122 -26.60 -3.25 -3.72
CA THR A 122 -27.96 -3.76 -3.53
C THR A 122 -28.90 -2.93 -4.38
N LEU A 123 -29.11 -3.41 -5.61
CA LEU A 123 -30.26 -3.09 -6.46
C LEU A 123 -31.55 -3.26 -5.67
N LEU A 124 -32.33 -2.18 -5.43
CA LEU A 124 -33.78 -2.26 -5.28
C LEU A 124 -34.44 -0.95 -5.76
N THR A 125 -34.91 -1.02 -7.01
CA THR A 125 -36.29 -0.67 -7.41
C THR A 125 -36.86 0.67 -6.92
N VAL A 126 -36.79 1.67 -7.81
CA VAL A 126 -37.79 2.74 -7.90
C VAL A 126 -39.14 2.13 -8.29
N PRO A 127 -40.24 2.61 -7.71
CA PRO A 127 -41.36 3.01 -8.53
C PRO A 127 -41.72 4.50 -8.30
N PRO A 128 -42.18 5.21 -9.35
CA PRO A 128 -42.49 6.63 -9.30
C PRO A 128 -43.91 6.86 -8.79
N SER A 129 -44.14 7.96 -8.08
CA SER A 129 -45.49 8.53 -7.90
C SER A 129 -45.45 10.03 -8.15
N PRO A 130 -46.20 10.54 -9.15
CA PRO A 130 -46.26 11.95 -9.50
C PRO A 130 -47.38 12.65 -8.70
N SER A 131 -47.35 13.99 -8.73
CA SER A 131 -48.37 14.94 -8.23
C SER A 131 -48.06 15.59 -6.89
N SER A 132 -47.48 16.78 -6.94
CA SER A 132 -48.27 18.01 -6.71
C SER A 132 -47.46 19.21 -7.17
N VAL A 133 -48.02 19.90 -8.16
CA VAL A 133 -47.59 21.22 -8.62
C VAL A 133 -48.28 22.22 -7.71
N GLU A 134 -47.56 23.08 -7.01
CA GLU A 134 -48.14 24.37 -6.60
C GLU A 134 -47.11 25.50 -6.70
N LEU A 135 -47.52 26.44 -7.53
CA LEU A 135 -46.89 27.64 -8.06
C LEU A 135 -47.10 28.79 -7.06
N THR A 136 -46.07 29.55 -6.67
CA THR A 136 -46.17 31.00 -6.38
C THR A 136 -44.79 31.67 -6.21
N THR A 137 -44.40 32.42 -7.26
CA THR A 137 -43.87 33.80 -7.31
C THR A 137 -42.56 34.22 -6.59
N PRO A 138 -41.72 35.08 -7.22
CA PRO A 138 -40.33 35.35 -6.84
C PRO A 138 -40.17 36.65 -6.03
N THR A 139 -39.18 36.71 -5.14
CA THR A 139 -38.75 37.97 -4.51
C THR A 139 -37.27 38.20 -4.78
N GLU A 140 -37.05 39.25 -5.55
CA GLU A 140 -35.81 39.90 -5.97
C GLU A 140 -35.28 40.83 -4.86
N SER A 141 -34.00 40.68 -4.49
CA SER A 141 -33.11 41.69 -3.86
C SER A 141 -31.87 40.96 -3.33
N GLN A 142 -30.62 41.36 -3.53
CA GLN A 142 -30.03 42.53 -4.17
C GLN A 142 -28.52 42.21 -4.22
N LEU A 143 -27.94 41.98 -5.40
CA LEU A 143 -26.49 41.78 -5.56
C LEU A 143 -25.91 43.04 -6.22
N ASP A 144 -25.16 43.75 -5.38
CA ASP A 144 -23.88 44.41 -5.61
C ASP A 144 -23.66 45.35 -6.82
N SER A 145 -22.87 46.38 -6.53
CA SER A 145 -22.70 47.63 -7.28
C SER A 145 -21.76 47.50 -8.49
N PRO A 146 -21.84 48.42 -9.48
CA PRO A 146 -21.09 48.38 -10.74
C PRO A 146 -19.70 49.08 -10.68
N PRO A 147 -18.87 48.97 -11.75
CA PRO A 147 -17.42 49.21 -11.74
C PRO A 147 -16.98 50.59 -12.30
N SER A 148 -15.72 50.99 -12.06
CA SER A 148 -14.97 52.05 -12.79
C SER A 148 -13.48 51.90 -12.43
N VAL A 149 -12.55 51.48 -13.31
CA VAL A 149 -11.99 52.06 -14.54
C VAL A 149 -11.00 53.22 -14.29
N GLU A 150 -9.77 52.98 -14.76
CA GLU A 150 -8.79 53.91 -15.36
C GLU A 150 -7.54 54.38 -14.58
N ALA A 151 -6.40 54.20 -15.28
CA ALA A 151 -5.23 55.09 -15.41
C ALA A 151 -3.88 54.60 -14.84
N SER A 152 -3.00 54.21 -15.77
CA SER A 152 -1.51 54.19 -15.71
C SER A 152 -0.95 55.64 -15.73
N PRO A 153 0.37 55.96 -15.66
CA PRO A 153 1.58 55.10 -15.60
C PRO A 153 2.74 55.61 -14.66
N GLU A 154 3.88 54.89 -14.71
CA GLU A 154 5.27 55.40 -14.61
C GLU A 154 5.88 55.81 -13.23
N LYS A 155 6.87 55.03 -12.72
CA LYS A 155 8.27 55.50 -12.54
C LYS A 155 9.27 54.42 -12.07
N SER A 156 10.44 54.48 -12.69
CA SER A 156 11.77 53.92 -12.39
C SER A 156 12.17 53.67 -10.93
N ALA A 157 12.90 52.59 -10.65
CA ALA A 157 14.36 52.61 -10.42
C ALA A 157 14.92 51.26 -9.93
N THR A 158 15.93 50.77 -10.65
CA THR A 158 17.24 50.29 -10.16
C THR A 158 17.31 49.54 -8.81
N ASN A 159 17.75 48.28 -8.85
CA ASN A 159 18.72 47.79 -7.86
C ASN A 159 19.59 46.65 -8.43
N THR A 160 20.84 47.02 -8.70
CA THR A 160 22.03 46.17 -8.77
C THR A 160 22.45 45.83 -7.34
N PRO A 161 23.06 44.67 -7.08
CA PRO A 161 24.42 44.75 -6.53
C PRO A 161 25.37 43.72 -7.15
N ALA A 162 26.54 44.23 -7.53
CA ALA A 162 27.79 43.49 -7.65
C ALA A 162 28.74 44.05 -6.57
N LEU A 163 29.82 43.29 -6.28
CA LEU A 163 30.93 43.54 -5.34
C LEU A 163 30.69 42.99 -3.92
N ASN A 164 31.61 42.27 -3.29
CA ASN A 164 33.01 41.93 -3.58
C ASN A 164 33.36 40.64 -2.80
#